data_AF-A3DLC2-F1
#
_entry.id   AF-A3DLC2-F1
#
_cell.length_a   1.000
_cell.length_b   1.000
_cell.length_c   1.000
_cell.angle_alpha   90.00
_cell.angle_beta   90.00
_cell.angle_gamma   90.00
#
_symmetry.space_group_name_H-M   'P 1'
#
loop_
_entity.id
_entity.type
_entity.pdbx_description
1 polymer ?
#
loop_
_entity_poly.entity_id
_entity_poly.type
_entity_poly.pdbx_seq_one_letter_code
_entity_poly.pdbx_strand_id
1 'polypeptide(L)'
;MILIATLGFDERPVLHALSEAGFGNVDKIILIRPANDDPRAVKAVSEIKKIAVISGLRDEDVISYRVEVSDFWGSVRMIHELFLDHARNNNEIILCLGGGLRALVLETFTAFILLTPKLRSVFRVRIDLETGAGSIIISGAEIFTNTSLSRNELEVLRIILEEPGITLSRISDRIVKPASSIHRILKKLLDRGFVRREGNKYYLSPAGRAVLEIVGREDLI
;
A
#
# COMPACT_ATOMS: atom_id res chain seq x y z
N MET A 1 -8.70 -0.95 13.52
CA MET A 1 -7.90 -0.55 12.33
C MET A 1 -7.28 0.82 12.57
N ILE A 2 -6.16 1.14 11.91
CA ILE A 2 -5.54 2.48 11.97
C ILE A 2 -5.69 3.19 10.62
N LEU A 3 -5.98 4.48 10.64
CA LEU A 3 -5.89 5.36 9.48
C LEU A 3 -4.67 6.28 9.63
N ILE A 4 -3.78 6.25 8.65
CA ILE A 4 -2.64 7.17 8.55
C ILE A 4 -2.82 7.98 7.28
N ALA A 5 -2.79 9.31 7.39
CA ALA A 5 -3.03 10.19 6.25
C ALA A 5 -2.01 11.30 6.18
N THR A 6 -1.56 11.63 4.96
CA THR A 6 -0.95 12.93 4.71
C THR A 6 -2.03 14.01 4.71
N LEU A 7 -1.74 15.14 5.33
CA LEU A 7 -2.71 16.23 5.52
C LEU A 7 -2.13 17.58 5.10
N GLY A 8 -2.95 18.33 4.37
CA GLY A 8 -2.69 19.71 3.98
C GLY A 8 -3.75 20.63 4.58
N PHE A 9 -4.37 21.44 3.73
CA PHE A 9 -5.40 22.40 4.13
C PHE A 9 -6.82 21.88 3.94
N ASP A 10 -6.97 20.67 3.41
CA ASP A 10 -8.25 20.06 3.07
C ASP A 10 -8.41 18.75 3.85
N GLU A 11 -9.42 18.70 4.70
CA GLU A 11 -9.80 17.56 5.51
C GLU A 11 -10.56 16.48 4.74
N ARG A 12 -11.17 16.83 3.60
CA ARG A 12 -12.11 15.95 2.87
C ARG A 12 -11.53 14.58 2.53
N PRO A 13 -10.28 14.44 2.04
CA PRO A 13 -9.69 13.12 1.76
C PRO A 13 -9.69 12.20 2.98
N VAL A 14 -9.38 12.74 4.17
CA VAL A 14 -9.37 11.97 5.42
C VAL A 14 -10.79 11.61 5.85
N LEU A 15 -11.73 12.55 5.75
CA LEU A 15 -13.13 12.31 6.12
C LEU A 15 -13.81 11.28 5.23
N HIS A 16 -13.53 11.29 3.92
CA HIS A 16 -14.02 10.28 2.99
C HIS A 16 -13.46 8.90 3.33
N ALA A 17 -12.16 8.81 3.61
CA ALA A 17 -11.53 7.56 4.02
C ALA A 17 -12.12 7.01 5.33
N LEU A 18 -12.38 7.87 6.32
CA LEU A 18 -13.04 7.48 7.58
C LEU A 18 -14.48 6.98 7.35
N SER A 19 -15.23 7.67 6.49
CA SER A 19 -16.60 7.31 6.15
C SER A 19 -16.67 5.93 5.48
N GLU A 20 -15.81 5.69 4.48
CA GLU A 20 -15.77 4.41 3.76
C GLU A 20 -15.26 3.25 4.63
N ALA A 21 -14.30 3.51 5.51
CA ALA A 21 -13.80 2.54 6.48
C ALA A 21 -14.87 2.15 7.53
N GLY A 22 -15.87 3.01 7.72
CA GLY A 22 -16.82 2.95 8.83
C GLY A 22 -16.16 3.45 10.11
N PHE A 23 -16.63 4.60 10.62
CA PHE A 23 -15.98 5.27 11.74
C PHE A 23 -15.74 4.38 12.98
N GLY A 24 -16.67 3.48 13.31
CA GLY A 24 -16.54 2.57 14.45
C GLY A 24 -15.49 1.46 14.29
N ASN A 25 -14.91 1.31 13.10
CA ASN A 25 -13.85 0.33 12.85
C ASN A 25 -12.45 0.93 13.00
N VAL A 26 -12.33 2.25 13.15
CA VAL A 26 -11.07 2.98 13.23
C VAL A 26 -10.74 3.27 14.70
N ASP A 27 -9.66 2.67 15.19
CA ASP A 27 -9.23 2.82 16.59
C ASP A 27 -8.32 4.05 16.77
N LYS A 28 -7.68 4.51 15.70
CA LYS A 28 -6.67 5.57 15.74
C LYS A 28 -6.52 6.25 14.38
N ILE A 29 -6.31 7.56 14.41
CA ILE A 29 -6.04 8.41 13.24
C ILE A 29 -4.71 9.11 13.45
N ILE A 30 -3.81 9.01 12.46
CA ILE A 30 -2.51 9.69 12.46
C ILE A 30 -2.43 10.59 11.24
N LEU A 31 -2.31 11.89 11.49
CA LEU A 31 -2.28 12.95 10.49
C LEU A 31 -0.85 13.43 10.33
N ILE A 32 -0.17 12.96 9.30
CA ILE A 32 1.17 13.41 8.93
C ILE A 32 1.02 14.77 8.23
N ARG A 33 1.68 15.80 8.76
CA ARG A 33 1.63 17.15 8.19
C ARG A 33 2.97 17.86 8.29
N PRO A 34 3.21 18.92 7.49
CA PRO A 34 4.41 19.72 7.64
C PRO A 34 4.48 20.38 9.02
N ALA A 35 5.70 20.58 9.52
CA ALA A 35 5.95 21.14 10.85
C ALA A 35 5.51 22.60 11.00
N ASN A 36 5.44 23.34 9.89
CA ASN A 36 4.92 24.71 9.90
C ASN A 36 3.43 24.73 10.30
N ASP A 37 3.09 25.65 11.19
CA ASP A 37 1.72 25.83 11.66
C ASP A 37 0.97 26.83 10.75
N ASP A 38 0.66 26.41 9.53
CA ASP A 38 -0.32 27.13 8.71
C ASP A 38 -1.70 27.02 9.38
N PRO A 39 -2.39 28.14 9.66
CA PRO A 39 -3.71 28.14 10.31
C PRO A 39 -4.75 27.26 9.61
N ARG A 40 -4.65 27.08 8.29
CA ARG A 40 -5.56 26.23 7.52
C ARG A 40 -5.34 24.75 7.81
N ALA A 41 -4.08 24.32 7.95
CA ALA A 41 -3.77 22.95 8.33
C ALA A 41 -4.22 22.65 9.76
N VAL A 42 -4.03 23.61 10.68
CA VAL A 42 -4.53 23.49 12.07
C VAL A 42 -6.05 23.37 12.09
N LYS A 43 -6.74 24.17 11.27
CA LYS A 43 -8.20 24.07 11.12
C LYS A 43 -8.63 22.70 10.59
N ALA A 44 -7.97 22.19 9.54
CA ALA A 44 -8.27 20.87 8.99
C ALA A 44 -8.10 19.76 10.03
N VAL A 45 -7.02 19.79 10.83
CA VAL A 45 -6.83 18.86 11.96
C VAL A 45 -7.99 18.95 12.95
N SER A 46 -8.40 20.17 13.33
CA SER A 46 -9.51 20.39 14.26
C SER A 46 -10.84 19.83 13.72
N GLU A 47 -11.14 20.02 12.44
CA GLU A 47 -12.38 19.48 11.84
C GLU A 47 -12.38 17.94 11.80
N ILE A 48 -11.26 17.32 11.43
CA ILE A 48 -11.11 15.85 11.48
C ILE A 48 -11.33 15.36 12.91
N LYS A 49 -10.72 16.03 13.88
CA LYS A 49 -10.83 15.67 15.30
C LYS A 49 -12.26 15.74 15.81
N LYS A 50 -12.97 16.83 15.52
CA LYS A 50 -14.39 16.99 15.89
C LYS A 50 -15.24 15.84 15.34
N ILE A 51 -15.08 15.51 14.06
CA ILE A 51 -15.87 14.45 13.43
C ILE A 51 -15.49 13.09 14.02
N ALA A 52 -14.21 12.79 14.18
CA ALA A 52 -13.75 11.53 14.78
C ALA A 52 -14.32 11.32 16.20
N VAL A 53 -14.35 12.37 17.02
CA VAL A 53 -14.91 12.33 18.38
C VAL A 53 -16.42 12.10 18.37
N ILE A 54 -17.15 12.79 17.50
CA ILE A 54 -18.60 12.56 17.31
C ILE A 54 -18.87 11.10 16.91
N SER A 55 -17.96 10.49 16.15
CA SER A 55 -18.07 9.12 15.69
C SER A 55 -17.52 8.07 16.67
N GLY A 56 -17.12 8.46 17.89
CA GLY A 56 -16.79 7.55 18.98
C GLY A 56 -15.30 7.36 19.28
N LEU A 57 -14.39 8.02 18.56
CA LEU A 57 -12.96 8.03 18.91
C LEU A 57 -12.71 8.99 20.08
N ARG A 58 -11.69 8.72 20.89
CA ARG A 58 -11.24 9.72 21.87
C ARG A 58 -10.38 10.76 21.18
N ASP A 59 -10.37 11.96 21.76
CA ASP A 59 -9.58 13.09 21.29
C ASP A 59 -8.07 12.76 21.18
N GLU A 60 -7.56 11.94 22.10
CA GLU A 60 -6.18 11.44 22.14
C GLU A 60 -5.84 10.39 21.06
N ASP A 61 -6.84 9.76 20.46
CA ASP A 61 -6.66 8.78 19.39
C ASP A 61 -6.50 9.45 18.01
N VAL A 62 -6.59 10.78 17.94
CA VAL A 62 -6.33 11.60 16.74
C VAL A 62 -5.02 12.36 16.91
N ILE A 63 -3.95 11.81 16.32
CA ILE A 63 -2.58 12.29 16.51
C ILE A 63 -2.14 13.12 15.30
N SER A 64 -1.59 14.31 15.55
CA SER A 64 -0.90 15.09 14.52
C SER A 64 0.61 14.81 14.58
N TYR A 65 1.14 14.20 13.52
CA TYR A 65 2.56 13.89 13.37
C TYR A 65 3.21 14.91 12.44
N ARG A 66 4.16 15.69 12.97
CA ARG A 66 4.79 16.81 12.26
C ARG A 66 6.13 16.40 11.67
N VAL A 67 6.40 16.77 10.42
CA VAL A 67 7.67 16.48 9.71
C VAL A 67 8.22 17.71 8.97
N GLU A 68 9.54 17.76 8.81
CA GLU A 68 10.23 18.84 8.09
C GLU A 68 10.37 18.48 6.60
N VAL A 69 9.42 18.93 5.78
CA VAL A 69 9.35 18.63 4.34
C VAL A 69 10.51 19.22 3.52
N SER A 70 11.36 20.08 4.11
CA SER A 70 12.61 20.54 3.49
C SER A 70 13.75 19.53 3.62
N ASP A 71 13.65 18.57 4.55
CA ASP A 71 14.55 17.43 4.69
C ASP A 71 13.83 16.15 4.30
N PHE A 72 13.85 15.85 2.99
CA PHE A 72 13.15 14.71 2.42
C PHE A 72 13.51 13.39 3.10
N TRP A 73 14.81 13.10 3.27
CA TRP A 73 15.26 11.83 3.82
C TRP A 73 15.08 11.75 5.34
N GLY A 74 15.23 12.87 6.05
CA GLY A 74 14.87 12.95 7.46
C GLY A 74 13.39 12.64 7.69
N SER A 75 12.51 13.24 6.89
CA SER A 75 11.06 13.00 6.93
C SER A 75 10.71 11.55 6.57
N VAL A 76 11.31 11.00 5.51
CA VAL A 76 11.16 9.58 5.13
C VAL A 76 11.53 8.67 6.30
N ARG A 77 12.66 8.91 6.98
CA ARG A 77 13.08 8.10 8.13
C ARG A 77 12.06 8.16 9.28
N MET A 78 11.61 9.35 9.64
CA MET A 78 10.63 9.55 10.71
C MET A 78 9.27 8.90 10.40
N ILE A 79 8.81 8.99 9.16
CA ILE A 79 7.56 8.36 8.73
C ILE A 79 7.71 6.84 8.65
N HIS A 80 8.87 6.35 8.24
CA HIS A 80 9.16 4.91 8.21
C HIS A 80 9.16 4.32 9.63
N GLU A 81 9.76 4.99 10.61
CA GLU A 81 9.71 4.61 12.03
C GLU A 81 8.25 4.56 12.53
N LEU A 82 7.46 5.60 12.24
CA LEU A 82 6.02 5.62 12.55
C LEU A 82 5.28 4.40 11.95
N PHE A 83 5.56 4.06 10.69
CA PHE A 83 4.96 2.88 10.06
C PHE A 83 5.37 1.58 10.74
N LEU A 84 6.63 1.42 11.14
CA LEU A 84 7.09 0.22 11.85
C LEU A 84 6.36 0.01 13.17
N ASP A 85 6.16 1.08 13.93
CA ASP A 85 5.51 1.03 15.25
C ASP A 85 4.06 0.56 15.16
N HIS A 86 3.38 0.92 14.07
CA HIS A 86 1.99 0.54 13.85
C HIS A 86 1.82 -0.77 13.08
N ALA A 87 2.63 -1.04 12.06
CA ALA A 87 2.49 -2.23 11.23
C ALA A 87 2.72 -3.55 11.98
N ARG A 88 3.50 -3.54 13.07
CA ARG A 88 3.79 -4.75 13.86
C ARG A 88 2.61 -5.24 14.69
N ASN A 89 1.72 -4.32 15.10
CA ASN A 89 0.68 -4.59 16.09
C ASN A 89 -0.74 -4.47 15.53
N ASN A 90 -0.87 -4.23 14.22
CA ASN A 90 -2.15 -3.98 13.58
C ASN A 90 -2.38 -4.94 12.42
N ASN A 91 -3.63 -5.39 12.30
CA ASN A 91 -4.03 -6.31 11.24
C ASN A 91 -4.36 -5.57 9.93
N GLU A 92 -4.71 -4.28 10.00
CA GLU A 92 -5.05 -3.45 8.85
C GLU A 92 -4.75 -1.98 9.11
N ILE A 93 -4.08 -1.34 8.16
CA ILE A 93 -3.77 0.09 8.13
C ILE A 93 -4.23 0.68 6.80
N ILE A 94 -5.04 1.73 6.84
CA ILE A 94 -5.36 2.53 5.64
C ILE A 94 -4.36 3.68 5.56
N LEU A 95 -3.54 3.71 4.51
CA LEU A 95 -2.63 4.81 4.20
C LEU A 95 -3.24 5.72 3.16
N CYS A 96 -3.71 6.90 3.56
CA CYS A 96 -4.30 7.89 2.66
C CYS A 96 -3.23 8.86 2.15
N LEU A 97 -3.08 8.92 0.82
CA LEU A 97 -2.14 9.81 0.13
C LEU A 97 -2.87 10.93 -0.65
N GLY A 98 -4.14 11.19 -0.33
CA GLY A 98 -4.99 12.13 -1.08
C GLY A 98 -4.85 13.61 -0.69
N GLY A 99 -4.07 13.96 0.33
CA GLY A 99 -3.94 15.33 0.83
C GLY A 99 -2.51 15.73 1.20
N GLY A 100 -2.27 17.03 1.38
CA GLY A 100 -0.96 17.55 1.78
C GLY A 100 -0.10 18.05 0.62
N LEU A 101 1.12 18.47 0.96
CA LEU A 101 2.13 18.87 -0.03
C LEU A 101 2.58 17.64 -0.81
N ARG A 102 2.85 17.80 -2.11
CA ARG A 102 3.34 16.69 -2.95
C ARG A 102 4.65 16.11 -2.44
N ALA A 103 5.54 16.94 -1.87
CA ALA A 103 6.76 16.49 -1.20
C ALA A 103 6.42 15.52 -0.05
N LEU A 104 5.46 15.87 0.80
CA LEU A 104 5.01 15.03 1.91
C LEU A 104 4.40 13.70 1.44
N VAL A 105 3.62 13.73 0.37
CA VAL A 105 3.06 12.52 -0.25
C VAL A 105 4.18 11.61 -0.72
N LEU A 106 5.20 12.16 -1.40
CA LEU A 106 6.35 11.40 -1.87
C LEU A 106 7.22 10.87 -0.73
N GLU A 107 7.46 11.65 0.32
CA GLU A 107 8.17 11.20 1.54
C GLU A 107 7.43 10.04 2.18
N THR A 108 6.12 10.17 2.35
CA THR A 108 5.26 9.14 2.95
C THR A 108 5.22 7.88 2.10
N PHE A 109 5.06 8.00 0.79
CA PHE A 109 5.08 6.86 -0.12
C PHE A 109 6.46 6.19 -0.15
N THR A 110 7.54 6.97 -0.13
CA THR A 110 8.91 6.46 -0.08
C THR A 110 9.16 5.68 1.22
N ALA A 111 8.76 6.23 2.36
CA ALA A 111 8.81 5.54 3.64
C ALA A 111 8.01 4.22 3.60
N PHE A 112 6.84 4.23 2.98
CA PHE A 112 6.00 3.03 2.83
C PHE A 112 6.69 1.95 1.99
N ILE A 113 7.26 2.28 0.82
CA ILE A 113 7.92 1.29 -0.04
C ILE A 113 9.22 0.72 0.56
N LEU A 114 9.85 1.44 1.49
CA LEU A 114 11.03 0.95 2.22
C LEU A 114 10.70 -0.12 3.27
N LEU A 115 9.42 -0.25 3.68
CA LEU A 115 8.97 -1.35 4.52
C LEU A 115 9.20 -2.69 3.82
N THR A 116 9.46 -3.75 4.58
CA THR A 116 9.52 -5.11 4.02
C THR A 116 8.16 -5.52 3.41
N PRO A 117 8.12 -6.39 2.38
CA PRO A 117 6.85 -6.83 1.77
C PRO A 117 5.84 -7.38 2.78
N LYS A 118 6.32 -8.11 3.79
CA LYS A 118 5.50 -8.64 4.90
C LYS A 118 4.83 -7.53 5.72
N LEU A 119 5.50 -6.40 5.94
CA LEU A 119 4.92 -5.27 6.65
C LEU A 119 4.00 -4.47 5.74
N ARG A 120 4.31 -4.34 4.45
CA ARG A 120 3.41 -3.65 3.50
C ARG A 120 2.08 -4.37 3.32
N SER A 121 2.02 -5.69 3.50
CA SER A 121 0.78 -6.45 3.29
C SER A 121 -0.35 -6.11 4.27
N VAL A 122 -0.07 -5.44 5.39
CA VAL A 122 -1.14 -4.95 6.29
C VAL A 122 -1.69 -3.59 5.87
N PHE A 123 -1.09 -2.95 4.86
CA PHE A 123 -1.52 -1.63 4.38
C PHE A 123 -2.47 -1.76 3.20
N ARG A 124 -3.47 -0.87 3.17
CA ARG A 124 -4.26 -0.52 2.00
C ARG A 124 -3.97 0.94 1.66
N VAL A 125 -3.34 1.16 0.51
CA VAL A 125 -2.97 2.51 0.06
C VAL A 125 -4.16 3.10 -0.67
N ARG A 126 -4.71 4.19 -0.15
CA ARG A 126 -5.81 4.96 -0.73
C ARG A 126 -5.27 6.21 -1.40
N ILE A 127 -5.68 6.41 -2.64
CA ILE A 127 -5.37 7.60 -3.45
C ILE A 127 -6.68 8.20 -3.92
N ASP A 128 -7.03 9.39 -3.44
CA ASP A 128 -8.23 10.08 -3.87
C ASP A 128 -8.04 10.67 -5.28
N LEU A 129 -9.07 10.56 -6.12
CA LEU A 129 -9.06 11.16 -7.45
C LEU A 129 -9.45 12.63 -7.35
N GLU A 130 -8.60 13.54 -7.87
CA GLU A 130 -8.86 14.99 -7.85
C GLU A 130 -10.16 15.38 -8.59
N THR A 131 -10.66 14.51 -9.48
CA THR A 131 -11.92 14.68 -10.20
C THR A 131 -13.16 14.53 -9.31
N GLY A 132 -13.01 14.10 -8.05
CA GLY A 132 -14.12 13.79 -7.14
C GLY A 132 -14.83 12.47 -7.46
N ALA A 133 -14.32 11.70 -8.44
CA ALA A 133 -14.92 10.44 -8.90
C ALA A 133 -14.70 9.24 -7.94
N GLY A 134 -14.16 9.47 -6.75
CA GLY A 134 -13.88 8.44 -5.74
C GLY A 134 -12.38 8.29 -5.45
N SER A 135 -11.98 7.08 -5.05
CA SER A 135 -10.59 6.76 -4.72
C SER A 135 -10.14 5.44 -5.35
N ILE A 136 -8.83 5.32 -5.55
CA ILE A 136 -8.15 4.07 -5.89
C ILE A 136 -7.63 3.46 -4.60
N ILE A 137 -7.90 2.17 -4.38
CA ILE A 137 -7.36 1.42 -3.24
C ILE A 137 -6.48 0.30 -3.77
N ILE A 138 -5.22 0.29 -3.35
CA ILE A 138 -4.21 -0.70 -3.75
C ILE A 138 -3.77 -1.46 -2.50
N SER A 139 -3.70 -2.79 -2.57
CA SER A 139 -3.09 -3.57 -1.49
C SER A 139 -1.59 -3.28 -1.43
N GLY A 140 -1.05 -3.04 -0.25
CA GLY A 140 0.39 -2.79 -0.10
C GLY A 140 1.26 -3.97 -0.54
N ALA A 141 0.70 -5.19 -0.56
CA ALA A 141 1.35 -6.38 -1.11
C ALA A 141 1.49 -6.35 -2.64
N GLU A 142 0.67 -5.57 -3.34
CA GLU A 142 0.69 -5.43 -4.81
C GLU A 142 1.66 -4.32 -5.27
N ILE A 143 2.23 -3.56 -4.35
CA ILE A 143 3.19 -2.49 -4.65
C ILE A 143 4.61 -3.08 -4.70
N PHE A 144 5.09 -3.29 -5.93
CA PHE A 144 6.41 -3.86 -6.18
C PHE A 144 7.52 -2.83 -5.99
N THR A 145 8.57 -3.25 -5.29
CA THR A 145 9.82 -2.48 -5.16
C THR A 145 10.99 -3.14 -5.88
N ASN A 146 10.80 -4.39 -6.32
CA ASN A 146 11.76 -5.13 -7.11
C ASN A 146 11.02 -5.92 -8.19
N THR A 147 11.13 -5.47 -9.43
CA THR A 147 10.56 -6.09 -10.62
C THR A 147 11.52 -7.04 -11.32
N SER A 148 12.73 -7.24 -10.80
CA SER A 148 13.70 -8.18 -11.34
C SER A 148 13.16 -9.61 -11.22
N LEU A 149 12.94 -10.25 -12.37
CA LEU A 149 12.43 -11.60 -12.47
C LEU A 149 13.48 -12.46 -13.16
N SER A 150 13.82 -13.60 -12.56
CA SER A 150 14.63 -14.60 -13.24
C SER A 150 13.88 -15.19 -14.43
N ARG A 151 14.62 -15.76 -15.40
CA ARG A 151 14.01 -16.45 -16.55
C ARG A 151 12.97 -17.49 -16.14
N ASN A 152 13.26 -18.26 -15.08
CA ASN A 152 12.33 -19.26 -14.55
C ASN A 152 11.06 -18.64 -13.95
N GLU A 153 11.17 -17.49 -13.28
CA GLU A 153 10.02 -16.77 -12.76
C GLU A 153 9.16 -16.20 -13.91
N LEU A 154 9.78 -15.60 -14.92
CA LEU A 154 9.10 -15.12 -16.13
C LEU A 154 8.36 -16.25 -16.85
N GLU A 155 8.99 -17.41 -17.01
CA GLU A 155 8.39 -18.58 -17.63
C GLU A 155 7.14 -19.06 -16.87
N VAL A 156 7.21 -19.16 -15.53
CA VAL A 156 6.04 -19.47 -14.69
C VAL A 156 4.94 -18.44 -14.86
N LEU A 157 5.27 -17.14 -14.85
CA LEU A 157 4.28 -16.07 -15.01
C LEU A 157 3.60 -16.09 -16.38
N ARG A 158 4.36 -16.37 -17.46
CA ARG A 158 3.81 -16.55 -18.82
C ARG A 158 2.85 -17.73 -18.91
N ILE A 159 3.19 -18.86 -18.29
CA ILE A 159 2.30 -20.03 -18.24
C ILE A 159 0.99 -19.70 -17.49
N ILE A 160 1.07 -18.96 -16.38
CA ILE A 160 -0.14 -18.54 -15.64
C ILE A 160 -0.96 -17.52 -16.45
N LEU A 161 -0.31 -16.66 -17.25
CA LEU A 161 -1.00 -15.73 -18.16
C LEU A 161 -1.78 -16.47 -19.25
N GLU A 162 -1.16 -17.47 -19.86
CA GLU A 162 -1.76 -18.32 -20.90
C GLU A 162 -2.90 -19.19 -20.35
N GLU A 163 -2.74 -19.72 -19.14
CA GLU A 163 -3.71 -20.59 -18.49
C GLU A 163 -4.06 -20.11 -17.07
N PRO A 164 -4.97 -19.14 -16.93
CA PRO A 164 -5.41 -18.65 -15.63
C PRO A 164 -6.07 -19.76 -14.79
N GLY A 165 -5.68 -19.87 -13.53
CA GLY A 165 -6.19 -20.91 -12.62
C GLY A 165 -5.48 -22.26 -12.76
N ILE A 166 -4.32 -22.29 -13.43
CA ILE A 166 -3.48 -23.48 -13.53
C ILE A 166 -3.00 -23.94 -12.14
N THR A 167 -2.84 -25.26 -11.96
CA THR A 167 -2.40 -25.87 -10.70
C THR A 167 -0.88 -26.09 -10.70
N LEU A 168 -0.31 -26.26 -9.51
CA LEU A 168 1.12 -26.54 -9.35
C LEU A 168 1.60 -27.73 -10.18
N SER A 169 0.82 -28.82 -10.25
CA SER A 169 1.18 -30.01 -11.03
C SER A 169 1.31 -29.69 -12.50
N ARG A 170 0.33 -28.99 -13.08
CA ARG A 170 0.33 -28.66 -14.51
C ARG A 170 1.46 -27.68 -14.87
N ILE A 171 1.78 -26.73 -13.99
CA ILE A 171 2.97 -25.88 -14.17
C ILE A 171 4.26 -26.74 -14.16
N SER A 172 4.35 -27.70 -13.23
CA SER A 172 5.45 -28.66 -13.13
C SER A 172 5.65 -29.43 -14.43
N ASP A 173 4.55 -29.93 -15.01
CA ASP A 173 4.55 -30.73 -16.23
C ASP A 173 4.99 -29.89 -17.44
N ARG A 174 4.50 -28.65 -17.56
CA ARG A 174 4.85 -27.76 -18.68
C ARG A 174 6.31 -27.30 -18.65
N ILE A 175 6.84 -26.98 -17.47
CA ILE A 175 8.23 -26.50 -17.33
C ILE A 175 9.22 -27.69 -17.23
N VAL A 176 8.71 -28.92 -17.10
CA VAL A 176 9.52 -30.14 -16.91
C VAL A 176 10.48 -29.96 -15.73
N LYS A 177 9.95 -29.48 -14.60
CA LYS A 177 10.69 -29.30 -13.34
C LYS A 177 9.98 -30.01 -12.19
N PRO A 178 10.71 -30.44 -11.14
CA PRO A 178 10.10 -31.03 -9.96
C PRO A 178 9.08 -30.10 -9.28
N ALA A 179 8.01 -30.68 -8.76
CA ALA A 179 6.94 -29.96 -8.06
C ALA A 179 7.47 -29.10 -6.90
N SER A 180 8.51 -29.57 -6.20
CA SER A 180 9.19 -28.83 -5.13
C SER A 180 9.89 -27.56 -5.63
N SER A 181 10.49 -27.60 -6.81
CA SER A 181 11.13 -26.44 -7.45
C SER A 181 10.09 -25.40 -7.85
N ILE A 182 8.99 -25.82 -8.49
CA ILE A 182 7.89 -24.94 -8.87
C ILE A 182 7.19 -24.36 -7.63
N HIS A 183 7.00 -25.17 -6.59
CA HIS A 183 6.46 -24.69 -5.31
C HIS A 183 7.27 -23.52 -4.76
N ARG A 184 8.61 -23.63 -4.76
CA ARG A 184 9.50 -22.57 -4.28
C ARG A 184 9.41 -21.30 -5.12
N ILE A 185 9.29 -21.43 -6.45
CA ILE A 185 9.11 -20.27 -7.34
C ILE A 185 7.76 -19.60 -7.08
N LEU A 186 6.67 -20.37 -7.06
CA LEU A 186 5.32 -19.86 -6.79
C LEU A 186 5.23 -19.19 -5.43
N LYS A 187 5.88 -19.75 -4.40
CA LYS A 187 5.96 -19.13 -3.08
C LYS A 187 6.63 -17.75 -3.14
N LYS A 188 7.76 -17.62 -3.83
CA LYS A 188 8.42 -16.31 -4.02
C LYS A 188 7.52 -15.33 -4.78
N LEU A 189 6.84 -15.78 -5.83
CA LEU A 189 5.96 -14.92 -6.63
C LEU A 189 4.71 -14.48 -5.85
N LEU A 190 4.16 -15.35 -4.99
CA LEU A 190 3.10 -15.02 -4.04
C LEU A 190 3.58 -14.00 -3.02
N ASP A 191 4.72 -14.27 -2.37
CA ASP A 191 5.29 -13.40 -1.33
C ASP A 191 5.66 -12.00 -1.88
N ARG A 192 5.98 -11.93 -3.18
CA ARG A 192 6.27 -10.68 -3.89
C ARG A 192 5.04 -10.02 -4.50
N GLY A 193 3.87 -10.64 -4.47
CA GLY A 193 2.61 -10.08 -4.98
C GLY A 193 2.35 -10.23 -6.48
N PHE A 194 3.16 -10.98 -7.24
CA PHE A 194 2.98 -11.17 -8.69
C PHE A 194 1.84 -12.13 -9.02
N VAL A 195 1.58 -13.06 -8.10
CA VAL A 195 0.62 -14.14 -8.26
C VAL A 195 -0.31 -14.11 -7.05
N ARG A 196 -1.56 -14.48 -7.27
CA ARG A 196 -2.56 -14.76 -6.23
C ARG A 196 -3.00 -16.21 -6.34
N ARG A 197 -3.44 -16.78 -5.21
CA ARG A 197 -3.84 -18.19 -5.12
C ARG A 197 -5.26 -18.30 -4.59
N GLU A 198 -6.08 -19.09 -5.28
CA GLU A 198 -7.43 -19.46 -4.85
C GLU A 198 -7.50 -20.99 -4.75
N GLY A 199 -7.57 -21.52 -3.52
CA GLY A 199 -7.49 -22.97 -3.30
C GLY A 199 -6.16 -23.57 -3.77
N ASN A 200 -6.17 -24.38 -4.82
CA ASN A 200 -4.97 -24.96 -5.45
C ASN A 200 -4.62 -24.34 -6.81
N LYS A 201 -5.34 -23.29 -7.21
CA LYS A 201 -5.21 -22.60 -8.51
C LYS A 201 -4.45 -21.29 -8.36
N TYR A 202 -3.64 -20.97 -9.37
CA TYR A 202 -2.82 -19.77 -9.40
C TYR A 202 -3.26 -18.83 -10.52
N TYR A 203 -3.27 -17.53 -10.22
CA TYR A 203 -3.65 -16.46 -11.13
C TYR A 203 -2.62 -15.34 -11.03
N LEU A 204 -2.37 -14.60 -12.11
CA LEU A 204 -1.63 -13.33 -11.98
C LEU A 204 -2.45 -12.35 -11.13
N SER A 205 -1.76 -11.59 -10.28
CA SER A 205 -2.35 -10.38 -9.71
C SER A 205 -2.49 -9.30 -10.79
N PRO A 206 -3.37 -8.29 -10.61
CA PRO A 206 -3.45 -7.17 -11.55
C PRO A 206 -2.09 -6.50 -11.77
N ALA A 207 -1.36 -6.27 -10.69
CA ALA A 207 -0.03 -5.69 -10.73
C ALA A 207 0.97 -6.63 -11.44
N GLY A 208 0.94 -7.94 -11.13
CA GLY A 208 1.82 -8.93 -11.75
C GLY A 208 1.64 -9.05 -13.26
N ARG A 209 0.40 -8.92 -13.74
CA ARG A 209 0.09 -8.83 -15.17
C ARG A 209 0.72 -7.58 -15.80
N ALA A 210 0.51 -6.41 -15.20
CA ALA A 210 1.05 -5.16 -15.71
C ALA A 210 2.60 -5.20 -15.78
N VAL A 211 3.27 -5.70 -14.74
CA VAL A 211 4.74 -5.82 -14.74
C VAL A 211 5.22 -6.80 -15.79
N LEU A 212 4.56 -7.93 -15.98
CA LEU A 212 4.93 -8.90 -17.02
C LEU A 212 4.85 -8.28 -18.43
N GLU A 213 3.84 -7.46 -18.68
CA GLU A 213 3.69 -6.73 -19.96
C GLU A 213 4.77 -5.65 -20.15
N ILE A 214 5.22 -4.99 -19.08
CA ILE A 214 6.28 -3.98 -19.11
C ILE A 214 7.65 -4.65 -19.32
N VAL A 215 8.02 -5.59 -18.46
CA VAL A 215 9.33 -6.28 -18.50
C VAL A 215 9.51 -7.06 -19.80
N GLY A 216 8.43 -7.68 -20.31
CA GLY A 216 8.48 -8.36 -21.60
C GLY A 216 8.79 -7.45 -22.80
N ARG A 217 8.61 -6.13 -22.66
CA ARG A 217 9.02 -5.14 -23.68
C ARG A 217 10.46 -4.66 -23.49
N GLU A 218 10.96 -4.60 -22.26
CA GLU A 218 12.33 -4.19 -21.96
C GLU A 218 13.36 -5.25 -22.43
N ASP A 219 13.01 -6.54 -22.40
CA ASP A 219 13.83 -7.62 -22.95
C ASP A 219 13.96 -7.59 -24.50
N LEU A 220 13.25 -6.69 -25.19
CA LEU A 220 13.26 -6.52 -26.65
C LEU A 220 14.13 -5.32 -27.12
N ILE A 221 14.75 -4.59 -26.19
CA ILE A 221 15.64 -3.43 -26.45
C ILE A 221 17.08 -3.84 -26.14
#